data_AF-A0A1B6E549-F1
#
_entry.id   AF-A0A1B6E549-F1
#
_cell.length_a   1.000
_cell.length_b   1.000
_cell.length_c   1.000
_cell.angle_alpha   90.00
_cell.angle_beta   90.00
_cell.angle_gamma   90.00
#
_symmetry.space_group_name_H-M   'P 1'
#
loop_
_entity.id
_entity.type
_entity.pdbx_description
1 polymer ?
#
loop_
_entity_poly.entity_id
_entity_poly.type
_entity_poly.pdbx_seq_one_letter_code
_entity_poly.pdbx_strand_id
1 'polypeptide(L)'
;IAVDRDFGENARVTYVISAGNEDGKFVLGYTSGVLSLSRPFGPTDNKQNAGARYRVNITASDHGTPVPRHTTTTLTMVVQGTTENPPRFVHSMYHASVSEDATVGSFVVNVAAGPPSSETVRVSNHTFHIPQGVAEDKFTV
;
A
#
# COMPACT_ATOMS: atom_id res chain seq x y z
N ILE A 1 -12.13 -11.31 0.72
CA ILE A 1 -13.56 -10.91 0.78
C ILE A 1 -14.40 -12.17 0.97
N ALA A 2 -15.37 -12.16 1.88
CA ALA A 2 -16.29 -13.30 2.05
C ALA A 2 -17.44 -13.16 1.04
N VAL A 3 -17.98 -14.29 0.57
CA VAL A 3 -19.05 -14.34 -0.42
C VAL A 3 -20.19 -15.19 0.14
N ASP A 4 -21.36 -14.57 0.31
CA ASP A 4 -22.61 -15.25 0.62
C ASP A 4 -23.45 -15.42 -0.65
N ARG A 5 -24.09 -16.57 -0.82
CA ARG A 5 -24.91 -16.90 -2.01
C ARG A 5 -26.41 -16.73 -1.77
N ASP A 6 -26.80 -16.32 -0.57
CA ASP A 6 -28.20 -16.06 -0.23
C ASP A 6 -28.65 -14.68 -0.74
N PHE A 7 -29.96 -14.39 -0.65
CA PHE A 7 -30.57 -13.13 -1.09
C PHE A 7 -31.12 -12.34 0.10
N GLY A 8 -31.14 -11.01 0.03
CA GLY A 8 -31.71 -10.14 1.08
C GLY A 8 -30.78 -9.96 2.27
N GLU A 9 -31.32 -9.82 3.49
CA GLU A 9 -30.54 -9.58 4.72
C GLU A 9 -29.55 -10.74 5.01
N ASN A 10 -29.86 -11.96 4.54
CA ASN A 10 -28.95 -13.11 4.63
C ASN A 10 -27.69 -12.95 3.75
N ALA A 11 -27.72 -12.11 2.72
CA ALA A 11 -26.54 -11.79 1.90
C ALA A 11 -25.65 -10.71 2.52
N ARG A 12 -26.13 -10.04 3.58
CA ARG A 12 -25.43 -8.91 4.21
C ARG A 12 -24.39 -9.45 5.16
N VAL A 13 -23.14 -9.49 4.69
CA VAL A 13 -22.00 -9.91 5.50
C VAL A 13 -21.42 -8.72 6.26
N THR A 14 -21.20 -8.91 7.56
CA THR A 14 -20.51 -7.93 8.39
C THR A 14 -19.26 -8.51 9.02
N TYR A 15 -18.28 -7.65 9.26
CA TYR A 15 -16.92 -8.04 9.62
C TYR A 15 -16.52 -7.44 10.96
N VAL A 16 -15.92 -8.24 11.82
CA VAL A 16 -15.36 -7.80 13.10
C VAL A 16 -13.97 -8.41 13.33
N ILE A 17 -13.12 -7.67 14.03
CA ILE A 17 -11.87 -8.22 14.56
C ILE A 17 -12.21 -8.95 15.86
N SER A 18 -12.05 -10.26 15.89
CA SER A 18 -12.42 -11.10 17.04
C SER A 18 -11.27 -11.39 18.00
N ALA A 19 -10.01 -11.28 17.56
CA ALA A 19 -8.82 -11.40 18.42
C ALA A 19 -7.56 -10.81 17.76
N GLY A 20 -6.50 -10.57 18.54
CA GLY A 20 -5.17 -10.20 18.03
C GLY A 20 -5.01 -8.71 17.68
N ASN A 21 -5.85 -7.86 18.24
CA ASN A 21 -5.83 -6.41 18.09
C ASN A 21 -6.01 -5.69 19.43
N GLU A 22 -5.41 -6.24 20.49
CA GLU A 22 -5.52 -5.75 21.87
C GLU A 22 -5.00 -4.31 22.00
N ASP A 23 -3.99 -3.95 21.21
CA ASP A 23 -3.39 -2.61 21.14
C ASP A 23 -4.20 -1.62 20.28
N GLY A 24 -5.29 -2.05 19.65
CA GLY A 24 -6.12 -1.20 18.78
C GLY A 24 -5.38 -0.64 17.56
N LYS A 25 -4.36 -1.36 17.04
CA LYS A 25 -3.54 -0.94 15.89
C LYS A 25 -4.28 -1.03 14.55
N PHE A 26 -5.31 -1.87 14.48
CA PHE A 26 -6.06 -2.12 13.26
C PHE A 26 -7.53 -1.72 13.41
N VAL A 27 -8.11 -1.21 12.32
CA VAL A 27 -9.52 -0.88 12.19
C VAL A 27 -10.06 -1.65 10.99
N LEU A 28 -11.20 -2.32 11.17
CA LEU A 28 -11.87 -3.07 10.12
C LEU A 28 -13.19 -2.39 9.77
N GLY A 29 -13.39 -2.06 8.50
CA GLY A 29 -14.66 -1.56 8.00
C GLY A 29 -15.75 -2.63 8.14
N TYR A 30 -16.76 -2.35 8.97
CA TYR A 30 -17.80 -3.30 9.34
C TYR A 30 -18.55 -3.90 8.15
N THR A 31 -18.79 -3.12 7.08
CA THR A 31 -19.47 -3.58 5.87
C THR A 31 -18.54 -3.77 4.67
N SER A 32 -17.43 -3.02 4.61
CA SER A 32 -16.50 -3.07 3.47
C SER A 32 -15.46 -4.18 3.58
N GLY A 33 -15.19 -4.68 4.79
CA GLY A 33 -14.12 -5.64 5.05
C GLY A 33 -12.71 -5.06 4.84
N VAL A 34 -12.58 -3.74 4.69
CA VAL A 34 -11.28 -3.07 4.51
C VAL A 34 -10.59 -2.97 5.87
N LEU A 35 -9.42 -3.59 5.99
CA LEU A 35 -8.57 -3.49 7.16
C LEU A 35 -7.54 -2.37 6.95
N SER A 36 -7.53 -1.40 7.86
CA SER A 36 -6.65 -0.24 7.86
C SER A 36 -5.91 -0.12 9.18
N LEU A 37 -4.80 0.61 9.18
CA LEU A 37 -4.14 0.99 10.42
C LEU A 37 -4.93 2.10 11.12
N SER A 38 -5.07 2.02 12.45
CA SER A 38 -5.68 3.10 13.25
C SER A 38 -4.80 4.34 13.27
N ARG A 39 -3.47 4.16 13.20
CA ARG A 39 -2.46 5.21 13.10
C ARG A 39 -1.32 4.74 12.19
N PRO A 40 -0.71 5.64 11.40
CA PRO A 40 0.49 5.31 10.65
C PRO A 40 1.60 4.84 11.60
N PHE A 41 2.35 3.79 11.24
CA PHE A 41 3.59 3.48 11.93
C PHE A 41 4.58 4.62 11.71
N GLY A 42 5.07 5.22 12.80
CA GLY A 42 6.07 6.26 12.72
C GLY A 42 7.43 5.72 12.22
N PRO A 43 8.37 6.61 11.85
CA PRO A 43 9.73 6.21 11.47
C PRO A 43 10.41 5.32 12.53
N THR A 44 10.15 5.59 13.81
CA THR A 44 10.67 4.84 14.95
C THR A 44 10.01 3.46 15.09
N ASP A 45 8.69 3.39 14.85
CA ASP A 45 7.92 2.14 14.94
C ASP A 45 8.29 1.18 13.81
N ASN A 46 8.51 1.69 12.60
CA ASN A 46 8.89 0.86 11.45
C ASN A 46 10.26 0.20 11.63
N LYS A 47 11.22 0.89 12.27
CA LYS A 47 12.54 0.35 12.58
C LYS A 47 12.49 -0.69 13.70
N GLN A 48 11.81 -0.37 14.79
CA GLN A 48 11.72 -1.27 15.95
C GLN A 48 10.90 -2.54 15.65
N ASN A 49 9.85 -2.40 14.82
CA ASN A 49 8.96 -3.51 14.50
C ASN A 49 9.29 -4.16 13.15
N ALA A 50 10.42 -3.86 12.53
CA ALA A 50 10.82 -4.50 11.28
C ALA A 50 10.85 -6.04 11.43
N GLY A 51 10.10 -6.75 10.59
CA GLY A 51 9.94 -8.21 10.67
C GLY A 51 8.94 -8.70 11.72
N ALA A 52 8.34 -7.81 12.52
CA ALA A 52 7.29 -8.17 13.45
C ALA A 52 6.06 -8.72 12.69
N ARG A 53 5.40 -9.70 13.32
CA ARG A 53 4.22 -10.37 12.77
C ARG A 53 3.01 -10.05 13.63
N TYR A 54 2.01 -9.41 13.04
CA TYR A 54 0.70 -9.22 13.65
C TYR A 54 -0.25 -10.28 13.12
N ARG A 55 -0.94 -10.99 14.02
CA ARG A 55 -1.95 -12.00 13.67
C ARG A 55 -3.29 -11.52 14.20
N VAL A 56 -4.21 -11.23 13.29
CA VAL A 56 -5.54 -10.70 13.62
C VAL A 56 -6.58 -11.72 13.16
N ASN A 57 -7.48 -12.10 14.06
CA ASN A 57 -8.62 -12.95 13.70
C ASN A 57 -9.77 -12.05 13.25
N ILE A 58 -10.28 -12.31 12.05
CA ILE A 58 -11.40 -11.61 11.45
C ILE A 58 -12.55 -12.59 11.35
N THR A 59 -13.70 -12.20 11.90
CA THR A 59 -14.94 -12.96 11.83
C THR A 59 -15.91 -12.24 10.91
N ALA A 60 -16.43 -12.96 9.92
CA ALA A 60 -17.48 -12.52 9.03
C ALA A 60 -18.79 -13.22 9.45
N SER A 61 -19.88 -12.47 9.59
CA SER A 61 -21.20 -12.99 9.96
C SER A 61 -22.25 -12.52 8.96
N ASP A 62 -23.14 -13.42 8.56
CA ASP A 62 -24.39 -13.02 7.92
C ASP A 62 -25.37 -12.45 8.97
N HIS A 63 -26.52 -11.96 8.49
CA HIS A 63 -27.63 -11.50 9.32
C HIS A 63 -28.82 -12.48 9.27
N GLY A 64 -28.53 -13.78 9.16
CA GLY A 64 -29.53 -14.84 9.12
C GLY A 64 -30.38 -14.90 10.39
N THR A 65 -31.67 -15.19 10.23
CA THR A 65 -32.61 -15.46 11.33
C THR A 65 -33.09 -16.92 11.25
N PRO A 66 -33.24 -17.65 12.37
CA PRO A 66 -33.11 -17.23 13.77
C PRO A 66 -31.67 -17.22 14.32
N VAL A 67 -30.72 -17.85 13.63
CA VAL A 67 -29.31 -17.90 14.04
C VAL A 67 -28.42 -17.51 12.87
N PRO A 68 -27.57 -16.48 13.02
CA PRO A 68 -26.65 -16.07 11.97
C PRO A 68 -25.48 -17.05 11.83
N ARG A 69 -25.01 -17.27 10.60
CA ARG A 69 -23.81 -18.07 10.34
C ARG A 69 -22.61 -17.14 10.31
N HIS A 70 -21.50 -17.64 10.83
CA HIS A 70 -20.25 -16.90 10.85
C HIS A 70 -19.07 -17.80 10.49
N THR A 71 -18.02 -17.17 9.98
CA THR A 71 -16.74 -17.82 9.69
C THR A 71 -15.60 -16.93 10.18
N THR A 72 -14.51 -17.55 10.63
CA THR A 72 -13.35 -16.84 11.16
C THR A 72 -12.10 -17.21 10.38
N THR A 73 -11.29 -16.21 10.04
CA THR A 73 -9.99 -16.39 9.39
C THR A 73 -8.91 -15.60 10.12
N THR A 74 -7.66 -16.07 10.05
CA THR A 74 -6.51 -15.39 10.64
C THR A 74 -5.72 -14.68 9.55
N LEU A 75 -5.66 -13.35 9.63
CA LEU A 75 -4.79 -12.54 8.79
C LEU A 75 -3.43 -12.39 9.48
N THR A 76 -2.35 -12.74 8.78
CA THR A 76 -0.97 -12.52 9.25
C THR A 76 -0.35 -11.39 8.45
N MET A 77 -0.04 -10.28 9.12
CA MET A 77 0.62 -9.11 8.56
C MET A 77 2.06 -9.06 9.05
N VAL A 78 2.99 -8.80 8.14
CA VAL A 78 4.41 -8.65 8.47
C VAL A 78 4.77 -7.19 8.25
N VAL A 79 5.30 -6.53 9.27
CA VAL A 79 5.86 -5.20 9.11
C VAL A 79 7.13 -5.35 8.28
N GLN A 80 7.09 -4.85 7.04
CA GLN A 80 8.30 -4.72 6.28
C GLN A 80 9.12 -3.61 6.92
N GLY A 81 10.35 -3.93 7.31
CA GLY A 81 11.29 -2.89 7.70
C GLY A 81 11.41 -1.90 6.55
N THR A 82 11.43 -0.61 6.86
CA THR A 82 11.86 0.38 5.87
C THR A 82 13.25 -0.03 5.43
N THR A 83 13.46 -0.29 4.13
CA THR A 83 14.81 -0.25 3.58
C THR A 83 15.41 1.07 4.04
N GLU A 84 16.50 1.04 4.78
CA GLU A 84 17.08 2.23 5.45
C GLU A 84 17.37 3.39 4.47
N ASN A 85 17.35 3.11 3.16
CA ASN A 85 17.40 4.05 2.06
C ASN A 85 16.50 3.57 0.91
N PRO A 86 15.18 3.82 0.88
CA PRO A 86 14.46 3.70 -0.39
C PRO A 86 15.01 4.78 -1.33
N PRO A 87 15.13 4.50 -2.64
CA PRO A 87 15.62 5.50 -3.57
C PRO A 87 14.67 6.69 -3.59
N ARG A 88 15.22 7.88 -3.42
CA ARG A 88 14.49 9.14 -3.53
C ARG A 88 15.03 9.91 -4.71
N PHE A 89 14.16 10.62 -5.42
CA PHE A 89 14.61 11.56 -6.43
C PHE A 89 15.57 12.57 -5.81
N VAL A 90 16.65 12.87 -6.53
CA VAL A 90 17.69 13.81 -6.07
C VAL A 90 17.10 15.22 -5.89
N HIS A 91 16.14 15.59 -6.74
CA HIS A 91 15.40 16.84 -6.62
C HIS A 91 13.92 16.55 -6.36
N SER A 92 13.27 17.41 -5.56
CA SER A 92 11.83 17.36 -5.33
C SER A 92 11.02 17.76 -6.56
N MET A 93 11.63 18.51 -7.48
CA MET A 93 11.03 18.95 -8.74
C MET A 93 12.10 19.04 -9.83
N TYR A 94 11.75 18.60 -11.03
CA TYR A 94 12.56 18.73 -12.24
C TYR A 94 11.84 19.66 -13.22
N HIS A 95 12.54 20.68 -13.69
CA HIS A 95 12.03 21.60 -14.72
C HIS A 95 12.80 21.39 -16.02
N ALA A 96 12.07 21.40 -17.13
CA ALA A 96 12.64 21.37 -18.46
C ALA A 96 11.77 22.17 -19.42
N SER A 97 12.36 22.60 -20.53
CA SER A 97 11.67 23.23 -21.65
C SER A 97 12.17 22.58 -22.92
N VAL A 98 11.25 22.18 -23.77
CA VAL A 98 11.52 21.51 -25.05
C VAL A 98 10.79 22.28 -26.14
N SER A 99 11.40 22.42 -27.31
CA SER A 99 10.75 23.05 -28.46
C SER A 99 9.55 22.20 -28.90
N GLU A 100 8.47 22.84 -29.32
CA GLU A 100 7.33 22.14 -29.94
C GLU A 100 7.72 21.46 -31.26
N ASP A 101 8.74 21.98 -31.93
CA ASP A 101 9.32 21.43 -33.17
C ASP A 101 10.34 20.31 -32.91
N ALA A 102 10.56 19.91 -31.65
CA ALA A 102 11.54 18.88 -31.31
C ALA A 102 11.12 17.52 -31.89
N THR A 103 12.08 16.81 -32.49
CA THR A 103 11.84 15.48 -33.04
C THR A 103 11.69 14.43 -31.95
N VAL A 104 10.97 13.35 -32.24
CA VAL A 104 10.85 12.18 -31.34
C VAL A 104 12.24 11.67 -30.93
N GLY A 105 12.43 11.40 -29.64
CA GLY A 105 13.72 10.99 -29.08
C GLY A 105 14.64 12.13 -28.65
N SER A 106 14.21 13.39 -28.80
CA SER A 106 14.94 14.54 -28.25
C SER A 106 15.06 14.43 -26.73
N PHE A 107 16.27 14.69 -26.23
CA PHE A 107 16.52 14.74 -24.80
C PHE A 107 15.74 15.89 -24.15
N VAL A 108 15.09 15.61 -23.02
CA VAL A 108 14.28 16.60 -22.27
C VAL A 108 14.92 16.92 -20.91
N VAL A 109 15.11 15.90 -20.07
CA VAL A 109 15.66 16.06 -18.72
C VAL A 109 16.29 14.77 -18.24
N ASN A 110 17.32 14.87 -17.40
CA ASN A 110 17.88 13.74 -16.69
C ASN A 110 17.29 13.65 -15.29
N VAL A 111 16.76 12.49 -14.93
CA VAL A 111 16.19 12.22 -13.61
C VAL A 111 17.05 11.18 -12.90
N ALA A 112 17.37 11.44 -11.63
CA ALA A 112 18.21 10.57 -10.82
C ALA A 112 17.53 10.28 -9.49
N ALA A 113 17.68 9.05 -9.00
CA ALA A 113 17.23 8.65 -7.68
C ALA A 113 18.34 7.88 -6.96
N GLY A 114 18.40 8.05 -5.64
CA GLY A 114 19.42 7.42 -4.82
C GLY A 114 19.13 7.47 -3.32
N PRO A 115 19.98 6.82 -2.52
CA PRO A 115 19.95 6.92 -1.06
C PRO A 115 20.16 8.36 -0.56
N PRO A 116 19.41 8.86 0.44
CA PRO A 116 19.65 10.16 1.07
C PRO A 116 21.04 10.38 1.71
N SER A 117 21.83 9.33 1.96
CA SER A 117 23.22 9.44 2.43
C SER A 117 24.20 9.14 1.29
N SER A 118 24.99 10.14 0.91
CA SER A 118 26.04 10.09 -0.13
C SER A 118 27.25 9.21 0.23
N GLU A 119 27.04 8.01 0.79
CA GLU A 119 28.12 7.06 1.02
C GLU A 119 27.93 5.83 0.16
N THR A 120 28.77 5.78 -0.88
CA THR A 120 28.94 4.68 -1.83
C THR A 120 27.68 4.40 -2.64
N VAL A 121 27.68 4.92 -3.87
CA VAL A 121 26.80 4.48 -4.95
C VAL A 121 27.05 2.98 -5.15
N ARG A 122 26.39 2.12 -4.35
CA ARG A 122 26.01 0.82 -4.85
C ARG A 122 25.22 1.14 -6.10
N VAL A 123 25.73 0.69 -7.23
CA VAL A 123 25.08 0.81 -8.53
C VAL A 123 23.77 0.02 -8.43
N SER A 124 22.75 0.61 -7.82
CA SER A 124 21.42 0.03 -7.79
C SER A 124 20.81 0.35 -9.15
N ASN A 125 20.49 -0.70 -9.90
CA ASN A 125 19.75 -0.58 -11.15
C ASN A 125 18.36 -0.03 -10.82
N HIS A 126 18.20 1.28 -10.88
CA HIS A 126 16.90 1.93 -10.77
C HIS A 126 16.16 1.81 -12.09
N THR A 127 14.88 1.43 -12.02
CA THR A 127 13.97 1.47 -13.16
C THR A 127 13.04 2.65 -12.97
N PHE A 128 12.97 3.52 -13.98
CA PHE A 128 12.06 4.65 -14.01
C PHE A 128 10.90 4.32 -14.94
N HIS A 129 9.71 4.83 -14.62
CA HIS A 129 8.55 4.75 -15.49
C HIS A 129 7.71 6.02 -15.38
N ILE A 130 7.11 6.45 -16.48
CA ILE A 130 6.07 7.47 -16.49
C ILE A 130 4.72 6.73 -16.46
N PRO A 131 3.83 7.01 -15.49
CA PRO A 131 2.51 6.39 -15.45
C PRO A 131 1.71 6.68 -16.71
N GLN A 132 0.91 5.70 -17.15
CA GLN A 132 0.08 5.84 -18.34
C GLN A 132 -0.91 7.02 -18.22
N GLY A 133 -1.08 7.77 -19.31
CA GLY A 133 -1.96 8.93 -19.39
C GLY A 133 -1.33 10.23 -18.90
N VAL A 134 -0.13 10.20 -18.33
CA VAL A 134 0.60 11.42 -17.96
C VAL A 134 1.11 12.09 -19.23
N ALA A 135 0.78 13.38 -19.39
CA ALA A 135 1.17 14.19 -20.54
C ALA A 135 0.80 13.56 -21.90
N GLU A 136 -0.35 12.88 -21.96
CA GLU A 136 -0.86 12.20 -23.17
C GLU A 136 0.14 11.19 -23.75
N ASP A 137 0.97 10.56 -22.91
CA ASP A 137 1.98 9.58 -23.29
C ASP A 137 3.02 10.12 -24.31
N LYS A 138 3.22 11.46 -24.36
CA LYS A 138 4.18 12.11 -25.27
C LYS A 138 5.65 12.00 -24.85
N PHE A 139 5.90 11.55 -23.63
CA PHE A 139 7.25 11.45 -23.05
C PHE A 139 7.54 10.01 -22.60
N THR A 140 8.80 9.60 -22.69
CA THR A 140 9.30 8.29 -22.26
C THR A 140 10.59 8.46 -21.45
N VAL A 141 10.94 7.42 -20.68
CA VAL A 141 12.18 7.28 -19.90
C VAL A 141 12.97 6.06 -20.33
#